data_AF-A0A1H4GIY5-F1
#
_entry.id   AF-A0A1H4GIY5-F1
#
_cell.length_a   1.000
_cell.length_b   1.000
_cell.length_c   1.000
_cell.angle_alpha   90.00
_cell.angle_beta   90.00
_cell.angle_gamma   90.00
#
_symmetry.space_group_name_H-M   'P 1'
#
loop_
_entity.id
_entity.type
_entity.pdbx_description
1 polymer ?
#
loop_
_entity_poly.entity_id
_entity_poly.type
_entity_poly.pdbx_seq_one_letter_code
_entity_poly.pdbx_strand_id
1 'polypeptide(L)'
;MAGDIVLLAAALFSAVLMFRQTEDTSEEQSLLLKVSCLALVFVALAALGRLTLTDSGQDIETLQRMLDNLALYAALPLLATVMAGQAMQWHWSRAGWGRWLLGLFALFELCRRIGLGEAYTLAMGIAISLVLLGAALRLHGTFARLASAGSGLLLAVAVCSPLLPVPPLPAFVLSSALAAALPLFAFALLSQVKQPSPQ
;
A
#
# COMPACT_ATOMS: atom_id res chain seq x y z
N MET A 1 -6.64 14.38 11.83
CA MET A 1 -7.91 13.86 12.39
C MET A 1 -8.91 13.44 11.31
N ALA A 2 -9.65 14.33 10.65
CA ALA A 2 -10.69 13.90 9.68
C ALA A 2 -10.14 13.02 8.53
N GLY A 3 -8.96 13.36 8.01
CA GLY A 3 -8.31 12.58 6.94
C GLY A 3 -7.90 11.18 7.40
N ASP A 4 -7.45 11.06 8.66
CA ASP A 4 -6.98 9.79 9.22
C ASP A 4 -8.15 8.86 9.58
N ILE A 5 -9.31 9.42 9.96
CA ILE A 5 -10.56 8.66 10.11
C ILE A 5 -10.97 8.04 8.77
N VAL A 6 -10.94 8.84 7.70
CA VAL A 6 -11.29 8.36 6.35
C VAL A 6 -10.27 7.32 5.87
N LEU A 7 -8.98 7.53 6.14
CA LEU A 7 -7.93 6.55 5.83
C LEU A 7 -8.11 5.24 6.57
N LEU A 8 -8.37 5.30 7.88
CA LEU A 8 -8.66 4.12 8.71
C LEU A 8 -9.85 3.34 8.16
N ALA A 9 -10.96 4.03 7.90
CA ALA A 9 -12.17 3.42 7.36
C ALA A 9 -11.91 2.79 5.98
N ALA A 10 -11.21 3.49 5.08
CA ALA A 10 -10.90 2.99 3.74
C ALA A 10 -9.94 1.80 3.76
N ALA A 11 -8.93 1.81 4.63
CA ALA A 11 -7.99 0.71 4.80
C ALA A 11 -8.70 -0.54 5.33
N LEU A 12 -9.51 -0.40 6.38
CA LEU A 12 -10.29 -1.52 6.95
C LEU A 12 -11.34 -2.04 5.98
N PHE A 13 -12.06 -1.14 5.29
CA PHE A 13 -13.03 -1.52 4.27
C PHE A 13 -12.37 -2.34 3.17
N SER A 14 -11.24 -1.88 2.64
CA SER A 14 -10.47 -2.58 1.61
C SER A 14 -9.96 -3.93 2.12
N ALA A 15 -9.48 -4.01 3.36
CA ALA A 15 -8.99 -5.24 3.97
C ALA A 15 -10.10 -6.27 4.12
N VAL A 16 -11.26 -5.87 4.65
CA VAL A 16 -12.44 -6.72 4.81
C VAL A 16 -12.96 -7.20 3.46
N LEU A 17 -13.05 -6.31 2.46
CA LEU A 17 -13.45 -6.69 1.11
C LEU A 17 -12.55 -7.78 0.53
N MET A 18 -11.23 -7.66 0.69
CA MET A 18 -10.28 -8.66 0.20
C MET A 18 -10.36 -9.96 0.98
N PHE A 19 -10.46 -9.89 2.30
CA PHE A 19 -10.56 -11.06 3.16
C PHE A 19 -11.79 -11.91 2.82
N ARG A 20 -12.95 -11.27 2.60
CA ARG A 20 -14.18 -11.96 2.23
C ARG A 20 -14.09 -12.71 0.90
N GLN A 21 -13.20 -12.31 0.00
CA GLN A 21 -13.02 -12.96 -1.31
C GLN A 21 -12.00 -14.10 -1.25
N THR A 22 -11.32 -14.31 -0.12
CA THR A 22 -10.30 -15.36 0.03
C THR A 22 -10.87 -16.78 0.10
N GLU A 23 -12.15 -16.92 0.46
CA GLU A 23 -12.83 -18.22 0.63
C GLU A 23 -13.22 -18.84 -0.71
N ASP A 24 -13.59 -18.02 -1.69
CA ASP A 24 -14.14 -18.48 -3.00
C ASP A 24 -13.08 -18.59 -4.10
N THR A 25 -11.80 -18.50 -3.75
CA THR A 25 -10.70 -18.25 -4.70
C THR A 25 -9.62 -19.34 -4.65
N SER A 26 -8.90 -19.55 -5.75
CA SER A 26 -7.75 -20.47 -5.81
C SER A 26 -6.70 -20.20 -4.72
N GLU A 27 -5.92 -21.21 -4.31
CA GLU A 27 -4.96 -21.07 -3.21
C GLU A 27 -3.93 -19.94 -3.43
N GLU A 28 -3.46 -19.78 -4.67
CA GLU A 28 -2.48 -18.76 -5.03
C GLU A 28 -3.05 -17.35 -4.97
N GLN A 29 -4.22 -17.13 -5.56
CA GLN A 29 -4.90 -15.84 -5.50
C GLN A 29 -5.37 -15.53 -4.07
N SER A 30 -5.78 -16.54 -3.29
CA SER A 30 -6.09 -16.40 -1.86
C SER A 30 -4.87 -15.91 -1.07
N LEU A 31 -3.66 -16.37 -1.41
CA LEU A 31 -2.42 -15.87 -0.81
C LEU A 31 -2.20 -14.38 -1.13
N LEU A 32 -2.35 -13.96 -2.39
CA LEU A 32 -2.23 -12.54 -2.78
C LEU A 32 -3.21 -11.63 -2.02
N LEU A 33 -4.45 -12.07 -1.87
CA LEU A 33 -5.48 -11.34 -1.12
C LEU A 33 -5.17 -11.27 0.38
N LYS A 34 -4.67 -12.35 0.99
CA LYS A 34 -4.26 -12.37 2.40
C LYS A 34 -3.08 -11.44 2.66
N VAL A 35 -2.08 -11.44 1.78
CA VAL A 35 -0.93 -10.53 1.85
C VAL A 35 -1.39 -9.07 1.72
N SER A 36 -2.30 -8.79 0.79
CA SER A 36 -2.87 -7.45 0.63
C SER A 36 -3.67 -7.00 1.84
N CYS A 37 -4.45 -7.90 2.44
CA CYS A 37 -5.19 -7.64 3.68
C CYS A 37 -4.24 -7.28 4.83
N LEU A 38 -3.16 -8.04 5.02
CA LEU A 38 -2.15 -7.73 6.03
C LEU A 38 -1.52 -6.35 5.83
N ALA A 39 -1.16 -6.01 4.60
CA ALA A 39 -0.62 -4.69 4.27
C ALA A 39 -1.65 -3.57 4.58
N LEU A 40 -2.92 -3.75 4.22
CA LEU A 40 -3.97 -2.78 4.52
C LEU A 40 -4.18 -2.62 6.03
N VAL A 41 -4.05 -3.69 6.82
CA VAL A 41 -4.08 -3.62 8.29
C VAL A 41 -2.93 -2.78 8.82
N PHE A 42 -1.72 -2.88 8.27
CA PHE A 42 -0.61 -2.00 8.67
C PHE A 42 -0.91 -0.52 8.41
N VAL A 43 -1.52 -0.19 7.28
CA VAL A 43 -1.96 1.20 7.00
C VAL A 43 -3.04 1.64 7.98
N ALA A 44 -4.00 0.76 8.29
CA ALA A 44 -5.04 1.02 9.28
C ALA A 44 -4.46 1.27 10.68
N LEU A 45 -3.47 0.49 11.11
CA LEU A 45 -2.81 0.67 12.40
C LEU A 45 -2.08 2.01 12.49
N ALA A 46 -1.41 2.45 11.42
CA ALA A 46 -0.78 3.77 11.38
C ALA A 46 -1.80 4.92 11.43
N ALA A 47 -2.94 4.77 10.77
CA ALA A 47 -4.03 5.74 10.86
C ALA A 47 -4.68 5.76 12.25
N LEU A 48 -4.89 4.59 12.85
CA LEU A 48 -5.42 4.44 14.21
C LEU A 48 -4.47 5.08 15.23
N GLY A 49 -3.17 4.83 15.13
CA GLY A 49 -2.16 5.45 15.98
C GLY A 49 -2.25 6.97 15.97
N ARG A 50 -2.34 7.60 14.80
CA ARG A 50 -2.50 9.06 14.67
C ARG A 50 -3.77 9.62 15.31
N LEU A 51 -4.78 8.78 15.54
CA LEU A 51 -6.05 9.16 16.17
C LEU A 51 -6.05 8.93 17.68
N THR A 52 -5.33 7.92 18.17
CA THR A 52 -5.38 7.50 19.58
C THR A 52 -4.14 7.89 20.38
N LEU A 53 -2.99 8.00 19.73
CA LEU A 53 -1.70 8.33 20.33
C LEU A 53 -1.48 9.85 20.31
N THR A 54 -2.34 10.58 21.01
CA THR A 54 -2.30 12.07 21.05
C THR A 54 -1.39 12.64 22.14
N ASP A 55 -0.93 11.79 23.07
CA ASP A 55 -0.09 12.21 24.18
C ASP A 55 1.38 12.40 23.75
N SER A 56 2.03 13.44 24.28
CA SER A 56 3.38 13.87 23.89
C SER A 56 4.51 13.12 24.63
N GLY A 57 4.38 11.80 24.76
CA GLY A 57 5.42 10.96 25.38
C GLY A 57 6.44 10.46 24.35
N GLN A 58 7.72 10.41 24.70
CA GLN A 58 8.78 9.92 23.81
C GLN A 58 8.51 8.48 23.29
N ASP A 59 7.97 7.61 24.15
CA ASP A 59 7.61 6.24 23.76
C ASP A 59 6.45 6.20 22.77
N ILE A 60 5.49 7.12 22.94
CA ILE A 60 4.30 7.25 22.10
C ILE A 60 4.68 7.77 20.72
N GLU A 61 5.52 8.80 20.64
CA GLU A 61 6.06 9.31 19.38
C GLU A 61 6.88 8.25 18.64
N THR A 62 7.68 7.47 19.39
CA THR A 62 8.47 6.38 18.82
C THR A 62 7.57 5.30 18.25
N LEU A 63 6.54 4.88 18.99
CA LEU A 63 5.55 3.90 18.53
C LEU A 63 4.82 4.40 17.28
N GLN A 64 4.35 5.65 17.26
CA GLN A 64 3.69 6.24 16.10
C GLN A 64 4.61 6.24 14.88
N ARG A 65 5.88 6.64 15.05
CA ARG A 65 6.87 6.59 13.97
C ARG A 65 7.11 5.18 13.44
N MET A 66 7.11 4.17 14.32
CA MET A 66 7.21 2.76 13.89
C MET A 66 6.00 2.33 13.06
N LEU A 67 4.78 2.74 13.45
CA LEU A 67 3.57 2.45 12.69
C LEU A 67 3.56 3.14 11.32
N ASP A 68 3.97 4.41 11.26
CA ASP A 68 4.08 5.14 9.99
C ASP A 68 5.12 4.50 9.05
N ASN A 69 6.27 4.09 9.60
CA ASN A 69 7.29 3.38 8.84
C ASN A 69 6.77 2.02 8.32
N LEU A 70 6.00 1.30 9.14
CA LEU A 70 5.39 0.02 8.76
C LEU A 70 4.39 0.20 7.60
N ALA A 71 3.56 1.24 7.65
CA ALA A 71 2.65 1.56 6.56
C ALA A 71 3.43 1.95 5.29
N LEU A 72 4.39 2.87 5.39
CA LEU A 72 5.04 3.46 4.23
C LEU A 72 6.03 2.52 3.53
N TYR A 73 6.87 1.82 4.31
CA TYR A 73 8.00 1.05 3.79
C TYR A 73 7.76 -0.46 3.74
N ALA A 74 6.66 -0.94 4.31
CA ALA A 74 6.29 -2.35 4.23
C ALA A 74 4.95 -2.52 3.51
N ALA A 75 3.89 -1.86 3.96
CA ALA A 75 2.55 -2.08 3.41
C ALA A 75 2.43 -1.62 1.95
N LEU A 76 2.77 -0.38 1.63
CA LEU A 76 2.60 0.15 0.27
C LEU A 76 3.46 -0.59 -0.78
N PRO A 77 4.76 -0.87 -0.54
CA PRO A 77 5.56 -1.68 -1.46
C PRO A 77 5.00 -3.09 -1.61
N LEU A 78 4.50 -3.70 -0.54
CA LEU A 78 3.92 -5.04 -0.59
C LEU A 78 2.64 -5.07 -1.44
N LEU A 79 1.75 -4.07 -1.31
CA LEU A 79 0.57 -3.91 -2.16
C LEU A 79 0.98 -3.77 -3.64
N ALA A 80 1.95 -2.90 -3.95
CA ALA A 80 2.45 -2.75 -5.31
C ALA A 80 3.04 -4.05 -5.86
N THR A 81 3.79 -4.79 -5.04
CA THR A 81 4.37 -6.09 -5.44
C THR A 81 3.27 -7.12 -5.73
N VAL A 82 2.19 -7.15 -4.93
CA VAL A 82 1.05 -8.04 -5.18
C VAL A 82 0.38 -7.71 -6.51
N MET A 83 0.13 -6.43 -6.80
CA MET A 83 -0.44 -6.02 -8.08
C MET A 83 0.49 -6.34 -9.26
N ALA A 84 1.80 -6.13 -9.10
CA ALA A 84 2.79 -6.51 -10.10
C ALA A 84 2.77 -8.03 -10.35
N GLY A 85 2.74 -8.82 -9.29
CA GLY A 85 2.64 -10.28 -9.36
C GLY A 85 1.40 -10.72 -10.12
N GLN A 86 0.25 -10.09 -9.85
CA GLN A 86 -0.98 -10.36 -10.58
C GLN A 86 -0.89 -9.95 -12.06
N ALA A 87 -0.32 -8.78 -12.37
CA ALA A 87 -0.21 -8.26 -13.73
C ALA A 87 0.83 -9.02 -14.58
N MET A 88 1.83 -9.63 -13.94
CA MET A 88 2.89 -10.40 -14.60
C MET A 88 2.72 -11.91 -14.48
N GLN A 89 1.65 -12.39 -13.81
CA GLN A 89 1.40 -13.81 -13.56
C GLN A 89 2.58 -14.51 -12.87
N TRP A 90 3.19 -13.83 -11.88
CA TRP A 90 4.28 -14.40 -11.10
C TRP A 90 3.76 -15.44 -10.11
N HIS A 91 4.48 -16.54 -9.98
CA HIS A 91 4.14 -17.55 -8.98
C HIS A 91 4.49 -17.08 -7.57
N TRP A 92 3.49 -16.99 -6.70
CA TRP A 92 3.66 -16.56 -5.31
C TRP A 92 3.69 -17.73 -4.33
N SER A 93 4.78 -17.88 -3.60
CA SER A 93 4.89 -18.88 -2.53
C SER A 93 4.70 -18.26 -1.16
N ARG A 94 4.21 -19.07 -0.19
CA ARG A 94 4.06 -18.66 1.21
C ARG A 94 5.39 -18.22 1.84
N ALA A 95 6.51 -18.83 1.45
CA ALA A 95 7.83 -18.44 1.93
C ALA A 95 8.35 -17.17 1.23
N GLY A 96 7.96 -16.92 -0.02
CA GLY A 96 8.44 -15.81 -0.84
C GLY A 96 8.04 -14.44 -0.30
N TRP A 97 6.75 -14.26 0.04
CA TRP A 97 6.27 -12.95 0.51
C TRP A 97 6.89 -12.55 1.87
N GLY A 98 7.11 -13.52 2.77
CA GLY A 98 7.73 -13.26 4.07
C GLY A 98 9.18 -12.84 3.94
N ARG A 99 9.95 -13.50 3.07
CA ARG A 99 11.33 -13.11 2.74
C ARG A 99 11.39 -11.74 2.07
N TRP A 100 10.44 -11.45 1.18
CA TRP A 100 10.33 -10.14 0.55
C TRP A 100 10.08 -9.03 1.58
N LEU A 101 9.15 -9.26 2.51
CA LEU A 101 8.86 -8.33 3.61
C LEU A 101 10.10 -8.07 4.49
N LEU A 102 10.86 -9.11 4.84
CA LEU A 102 12.12 -8.96 5.57
C LEU A 102 13.15 -8.17 4.76
N GLY A 103 13.22 -8.38 3.44
CA GLY A 103 14.06 -7.59 2.54
C GLY A 103 13.70 -6.11 2.53
N LEU A 104 12.40 -5.78 2.52
CA LEU A 104 11.91 -4.40 2.61
C LEU A 104 12.33 -3.73 3.92
N PHE A 105 12.21 -4.44 5.05
CA PHE A 105 12.67 -3.94 6.34
C PHE A 105 14.19 -3.74 6.38
N ALA A 106 14.96 -4.70 5.88
CA ALA A 106 16.42 -4.60 5.85
C ALA A 106 16.90 -3.45 4.96
N LEU A 107 16.28 -3.25 3.79
CA LEU A 107 16.60 -2.17 2.87
C LEU A 107 16.26 -0.81 3.48
N PHE A 108 15.07 -0.67 4.08
CA PHE A 108 14.70 0.53 4.82
C PHE A 108 15.71 0.86 5.91
N GLU A 109 16.06 -0.11 6.75
CA GLU A 109 16.99 0.10 7.86
C GLU A 109 18.41 0.43 7.37
N LEU A 110 18.86 -0.20 6.27
CA LEU A 110 20.13 0.14 5.63
C LEU A 110 20.13 1.58 5.15
N CYS A 111 19.15 1.98 4.33
CA CYS A 111 19.03 3.35 3.80
C CYS A 111 18.92 4.39 4.93
N ARG A 112 18.18 4.06 6.00
CA ARG A 112 18.07 4.90 7.19
C ARG A 112 19.43 5.07 7.89
N ARG A 113 20.21 3.99 8.03
CA ARG A 113 21.52 4.03 8.70
C ARG A 113 22.60 4.77 7.93
N ILE A 114 22.56 4.73 6.59
CA ILE A 114 23.52 5.46 5.73
C ILE A 114 23.10 6.90 5.42
N GLY A 115 22.03 7.41 6.05
CA GLY A 115 21.56 8.79 5.87
C GLY A 115 20.80 9.07 4.58
N LEU A 116 20.39 8.04 3.83
CA LEU A 116 19.62 8.16 2.58
C LEU A 116 18.11 7.99 2.77
N GLY A 117 17.59 8.25 3.97
CA GLY A 117 16.18 8.02 4.32
C GLY A 117 15.19 8.74 3.40
N GLU A 118 15.35 10.06 3.22
CA GLU A 118 14.44 10.87 2.39
C GLU A 118 14.49 10.48 0.91
N ALA A 119 15.71 10.31 0.37
CA ALA A 119 15.92 9.85 -1.01
C ALA A 119 15.28 8.47 -1.23
N TYR A 120 15.40 7.57 -0.26
CA TYR A 120 14.74 6.27 -0.28
C TYR A 120 13.22 6.39 -0.26
N THR A 121 12.63 7.28 0.56
CA THR A 121 11.19 7.51 0.58
C THR A 121 10.66 7.99 -0.77
N LEU A 122 11.35 8.95 -1.39
CA LEU A 122 10.98 9.47 -2.71
C LEU A 122 11.08 8.36 -3.77
N ALA A 123 12.22 7.65 -3.81
CA ALA A 123 12.43 6.57 -4.75
C ALA A 123 11.38 5.46 -4.59
N MET A 124 11.01 5.13 -3.35
CA MET A 124 9.99 4.13 -3.05
C MET A 124 8.59 4.60 -3.49
N GLY A 125 8.22 5.85 -3.21
CA GLY A 125 6.96 6.44 -3.68
C GLY A 125 6.83 6.40 -5.20
N ILE A 126 7.89 6.82 -5.91
CA ILE A 126 7.96 6.78 -7.37
C ILE A 126 7.86 5.33 -7.87
N ALA A 127 8.63 4.40 -7.28
CA ALA A 127 8.63 3.00 -7.69
C ALA A 127 7.25 2.35 -7.54
N ILE A 128 6.57 2.55 -6.40
CA ILE A 128 5.21 2.06 -6.14
C ILE A 128 4.25 2.58 -7.21
N SER A 129 4.28 3.89 -7.47
CA SER A 129 3.40 4.52 -8.46
C SER A 129 3.66 4.03 -9.88
N LEU A 130 4.93 3.89 -10.28
CA LEU A 130 5.29 3.34 -11.59
C LEU A 130 4.87 1.88 -11.74
N VAL A 131 4.99 1.08 -10.67
CA VAL A 131 4.54 -0.31 -10.68
C VAL A 131 3.03 -0.39 -10.87
N LEU A 132 2.24 0.44 -10.18
CA LEU A 132 0.79 0.46 -10.34
C LEU A 132 0.36 0.98 -11.72
N LEU A 133 1.01 2.03 -12.23
CA LEU A 133 0.78 2.53 -13.59
C LEU A 133 1.17 1.49 -14.65
N GLY A 134 2.28 0.79 -14.47
CA GLY A 134 2.73 -0.28 -15.35
C GLY A 134 1.79 -1.49 -15.31
N ALA A 135 1.32 -1.86 -14.12
CA ALA A 135 0.33 -2.93 -13.95
C ALA A 135 -0.97 -2.59 -14.68
N ALA A 136 -1.44 -1.33 -14.61
CA ALA A 136 -2.63 -0.86 -15.33
C ALA A 136 -2.55 -1.04 -16.86
N LEU A 137 -1.35 -1.20 -17.44
CA LEU A 137 -1.21 -1.50 -18.87
C LEU A 137 -1.48 -2.98 -19.19
N ARG A 138 -1.35 -3.86 -18.20
CA ARG A 138 -1.51 -5.32 -18.35
C ARG A 138 -2.81 -5.87 -17.76
N LEU A 139 -3.49 -5.13 -16.89
CA LEU A 139 -4.77 -5.56 -16.33
C LEU A 139 -5.87 -5.65 -17.40
N HIS A 140 -6.75 -6.64 -17.26
CA HIS A 140 -7.90 -6.84 -18.12
C HIS A 140 -9.10 -5.99 -17.67
N GLY A 141 -9.75 -5.31 -18.61
CA GLY A 141 -10.93 -4.48 -18.35
C GLY A 141 -10.61 -3.03 -17.99
N THR A 142 -11.31 -2.09 -18.65
CA THR A 142 -11.05 -0.64 -18.52
C THR A 142 -11.15 -0.15 -17.08
N PHE A 143 -12.10 -0.69 -16.30
CA PHE A 143 -12.27 -0.33 -14.89
C PHE A 143 -11.02 -0.69 -14.06
N ALA A 144 -10.48 -1.90 -14.22
CA ALA A 144 -9.29 -2.34 -13.48
C ALA A 144 -8.07 -1.47 -13.78
N ARG A 145 -7.90 -1.12 -15.07
CA ARG A 145 -6.81 -0.26 -15.55
C ARG A 145 -6.92 1.15 -14.96
N LEU A 146 -8.10 1.76 -15.04
CA LEU A 146 -8.33 3.09 -14.48
C LEU A 146 -8.20 3.11 -12.96
N ALA A 147 -8.71 2.09 -12.26
CA ALA A 147 -8.61 1.99 -10.81
C ALA A 147 -7.15 1.81 -10.35
N SER A 148 -6.37 0.96 -11.03
CA SER A 148 -4.95 0.76 -10.74
C SER A 148 -4.12 2.03 -11.02
N ALA A 149 -4.36 2.68 -12.17
CA ALA A 149 -3.69 3.94 -12.52
C ALA A 149 -4.05 5.07 -11.54
N GLY A 150 -5.34 5.21 -11.21
CA GLY A 150 -5.82 6.19 -10.23
C GLY A 150 -5.21 5.98 -8.85
N SER A 151 -5.13 4.72 -8.40
CA SER A 151 -4.45 4.36 -7.15
C SER A 151 -2.96 4.76 -7.17
N GLY A 152 -2.24 4.46 -8.26
CA GLY A 152 -0.83 4.82 -8.43
C GLY A 152 -0.57 6.32 -8.40
N LEU A 153 -1.42 7.13 -9.05
CA LEU A 153 -1.32 8.59 -9.03
C LEU A 153 -1.62 9.18 -7.65
N LEU A 154 -2.66 8.70 -6.98
CA LEU A 154 -3.01 9.17 -5.64
C LEU A 154 -1.94 8.80 -4.61
N LEU A 155 -1.32 7.62 -4.73
CA LEU A 155 -0.16 7.23 -3.93
C LEU A 155 1.06 8.11 -4.21
N ALA A 156 1.31 8.49 -5.46
CA ALA A 156 2.39 9.42 -5.80
C ALA A 156 2.18 10.76 -5.09
N VAL A 157 0.95 11.30 -5.13
CA VAL A 157 0.60 12.54 -4.44
C VAL A 157 0.79 12.39 -2.93
N ALA A 158 0.27 11.32 -2.32
CA ALA A 158 0.34 11.12 -0.87
C ALA A 158 1.77 10.97 -0.35
N VAL A 159 2.64 10.26 -1.08
CA VAL A 159 4.00 9.92 -0.62
C VAL A 159 5.05 10.92 -1.08
N CYS A 160 4.98 11.39 -2.33
CA CYS A 160 6.03 12.22 -2.91
C CYS A 160 5.81 13.71 -2.63
N SER A 161 4.56 14.18 -2.49
CA SER A 161 4.28 15.62 -2.29
C SER A 161 5.04 16.27 -1.13
N PRO A 162 5.21 15.64 0.05
CA PRO A 162 5.96 16.22 1.16
C PRO A 162 7.46 16.41 0.89
N LEU A 163 8.00 15.70 -0.12
CA LEU A 163 9.44 15.66 -0.43
C LEU A 163 9.80 16.53 -1.64
N LEU A 164 8.81 17.11 -2.32
CA LEU A 164 9.04 18.00 -3.45
C LEU A 164 9.42 19.40 -2.96
N PRO A 165 10.22 20.17 -3.73
CA PRO A 165 10.60 21.55 -3.41
C PRO A 165 9.46 22.54 -3.70
N VAL A 166 8.24 22.21 -3.29
CA VAL A 166 7.03 23.03 -3.41
C VAL A 166 6.29 23.04 -2.06
N PRO A 167 5.41 24.01 -1.78
CA PRO A 167 4.64 24.01 -0.55
C PRO A 167 3.90 22.67 -0.36
N PRO A 168 4.09 21.98 0.78
CA PRO A 168 3.49 20.68 0.98
C PRO A 168 1.97 20.80 1.03
N LEU A 169 1.28 19.84 0.43
CA LEU A 169 -0.18 19.77 0.53
C LEU A 169 -0.59 19.57 2.00
N PRO A 170 -1.78 20.07 2.40
CA PRO A 170 -2.27 19.87 3.75
C PRO A 170 -2.35 18.38 4.10
N ALA A 171 -2.02 18.01 5.34
CA ALA A 171 -2.03 16.62 5.79
C ALA A 171 -3.37 15.91 5.55
N PHE A 172 -4.50 16.63 5.68
CA PHE A 172 -5.82 16.11 5.34
C PHE A 172 -5.91 15.64 3.89
N VAL A 173 -5.38 16.43 2.94
CA VAL A 173 -5.39 16.10 1.50
C VAL A 173 -4.56 14.85 1.24
N LEU A 174 -3.40 14.73 1.87
CA LEU A 174 -2.52 13.56 1.74
C LEU A 174 -3.17 12.30 2.30
N SER A 175 -3.75 12.36 3.50
CA SER A 175 -4.48 11.23 4.11
C SER A 175 -5.71 10.85 3.29
N SER A 176 -6.44 11.82 2.73
CA SER A 176 -7.58 11.56 1.85
C SER A 176 -7.18 10.97 0.50
N ALA A 177 -6.06 11.42 -0.09
CA ALA A 177 -5.53 10.84 -1.32
C ALA A 177 -5.15 9.37 -1.10
N LEU A 178 -4.45 9.07 0.00
CA LEU A 178 -4.14 7.69 0.37
C LEU A 178 -5.42 6.88 0.62
N ALA A 179 -6.39 7.45 1.34
CA ALA A 179 -7.67 6.80 1.62
C ALA A 179 -8.46 6.45 0.35
N ALA A 180 -8.40 7.29 -0.68
CA ALA A 180 -9.01 7.00 -1.98
C ALA A 180 -8.21 5.97 -2.80
N ALA A 181 -6.88 5.94 -2.65
CA ALA A 181 -6.02 5.02 -3.38
C ALA A 181 -6.23 3.54 -2.98
N LEU A 182 -6.47 3.27 -1.70
CA LEU A 182 -6.63 1.90 -1.16
C LEU A 182 -7.85 1.13 -1.73
N PRO A 183 -9.08 1.67 -1.73
CA PRO A 183 -10.22 0.97 -2.32
C PRO A 183 -10.08 0.84 -3.83
N LEU A 184 -9.50 1.83 -4.53
CA LEU A 184 -9.20 1.71 -5.96
C LEU A 184 -8.24 0.56 -6.25
N PHE A 185 -7.17 0.42 -5.45
CA PHE A 185 -6.28 -0.73 -5.51
C PHE A 185 -7.06 -2.04 -5.28
N ALA A 186 -7.90 -2.08 -4.25
CA ALA A 186 -8.61 -3.29 -3.88
C ALA A 186 -9.58 -3.73 -4.98
N PHE A 187 -10.36 -2.80 -5.54
CA PHE A 187 -11.25 -3.06 -6.66
C PHE A 187 -10.50 -3.48 -7.92
N ALA A 188 -9.36 -2.85 -8.22
CA ALA A 188 -8.51 -3.27 -9.33
C ALA A 188 -8.06 -4.73 -9.17
N LEU A 189 -7.52 -5.11 -8.01
CA LEU A 189 -7.05 -6.48 -7.79
C LEU A 189 -8.20 -7.50 -7.82
N LEU A 190 -9.30 -7.22 -7.14
CA LEU A 190 -10.46 -8.11 -7.10
C LEU A 190 -11.10 -8.33 -8.48
N SER A 191 -11.05 -7.33 -9.35
CA SER A 191 -11.55 -7.47 -10.73
C SER A 191 -10.71 -8.45 -11.56
N GLN A 192 -9.42 -8.62 -11.23
CA GLN A 192 -8.53 -9.55 -11.93
C GLN A 192 -8.66 -10.97 -11.38
N VAL A 193 -8.78 -11.11 -10.07
CA VAL A 193 -8.92 -12.43 -9.41
C VAL A 193 -10.16 -13.18 -9.92
N LYS A 194 -11.24 -12.45 -10.23
CA LYS A 194 -12.50 -13.03 -10.72
C LYS A 194 -12.50 -13.43 -12.20
N GLN A 195 -11.49 -13.03 -12.97
CA GLN A 195 -11.45 -13.36 -14.39
C GLN A 195 -10.67 -14.67 -14.62
N PRO A 196 -11.21 -15.60 -15.43
CA PRO A 196 -10.47 -16.80 -15.80
C PRO A 196 -9.22 -16.40 -16.58
N SER A 197 -8.08 -16.96 -16.20
CA SER A 197 -6.81 -16.79 -16.91
C SER A 197 -7.00 -17.12 -18.40
N PRO A 198 -6.60 -16.23 -19.34
CA PRO A 198 -6.60 -16.59 -20.75
C PRO A 198 -5.67 -17.79 -20.95
N GLN A 199 -6.20 -18.85 -21.54
CA GLN A 199 -5.46 -20.04 -21.94
C GLN A 199 -4.53 -19.73 -23.11
#